data_AF-A0A8S1TUP0-F1
#
_entry.id   AF-A0A8S1TUP0-F1
#
_cell.length_a   1.000
_cell.length_b   1.000
_cell.length_c   1.000
_cell.angle_alpha   90.00
_cell.angle_beta   90.00
_cell.angle_gamma   90.00
#
_symmetry.space_group_name_H-M   'P 1'
#
loop_
_entity.id
_entity.type
_entity.pdbx_description
1 polymer ?
#
loop_
_entity_poly.entity_id
_entity_poly.type
_entity_poly.pdbx_seq_one_letter_code
_entity_poly.pdbx_strand_id
1 'polypeptide(L)'
;MLLSKQNYDDFQQYNIHKTIKQEQFQIKQMKQEVMKTSLEEQRQIQEEAKRRNQELRQKEDTDEIQRIQLLNKEMADQQKQKKLQTKESLSKKYSEIIDQRNLIVNQKKSEDLNIENQIIDSAQKALQEERQNQLQKRLIQKQIYDEQMKLVEEKKQKERLNRDQERVLFQEYAIKDQQRIIQQEEEYKKYYQRLAERNEHLQDIYRKNVDDPKSSLDYIINKQVKEKFDREQEEINTKRQNDKQLKDQYLNTLSLQLKEKEQRRKDQEILSTQNKQEIRKAAESFNDEQQQERRKKRDYQSQYYDQLSSLGNGQNQQDKLIDNLSLQQSQVYNPLTNPNPNQIQNPYILRQLGLNKQNHLQSPQQSQSKLAQLGQSSLFK
;
A
#
# COMPACT_ATOMS: atom_id res chain seq x y z
N MET A 1 -61.38 163.42 -103.99
CA MET A 1 -60.69 162.15 -103.69
C MET A 1 -60.18 162.20 -102.25
N LEU A 2 -60.78 161.48 -101.30
CA LEU A 2 -60.17 161.12 -100.01
C LEU A 2 -61.05 160.14 -99.19
N LEU A 3 -62.37 160.11 -99.43
CA LEU A 3 -63.31 159.23 -98.70
C LEU A 3 -63.40 157.76 -99.16
N SER A 4 -62.70 157.35 -100.23
CA SER A 4 -62.79 155.96 -100.74
C SER A 4 -61.68 155.01 -100.28
N LYS A 5 -60.61 155.51 -99.65
CA LYS A 5 -59.51 154.66 -99.15
C LYS A 5 -59.76 154.09 -97.75
N GLN A 6 -60.40 154.86 -96.85
CA GLN A 6 -60.69 154.42 -95.48
C GLN A 6 -61.60 153.18 -95.41
N ASN A 7 -62.63 153.11 -96.28
CA ASN A 7 -63.55 151.96 -96.29
C ASN A 7 -62.89 150.65 -96.78
N TYR A 8 -61.78 150.73 -97.52
CA TYR A 8 -61.06 149.53 -97.99
C TYR A 8 -60.14 148.97 -96.90
N ASP A 9 -59.48 149.85 -96.14
CA ASP A 9 -58.57 149.46 -95.06
C ASP A 9 -59.34 148.83 -93.87
N ASP A 10 -60.51 149.35 -93.51
CA ASP A 10 -61.34 148.78 -92.43
C ASP A 10 -61.88 147.38 -92.79
N PHE A 11 -62.20 147.14 -94.06
CA PHE A 11 -62.65 145.82 -94.53
C PHE A 11 -61.51 144.79 -94.54
N GLN A 12 -60.29 145.20 -94.89
CA GLN A 12 -59.11 144.35 -94.83
C GLN A 12 -58.75 143.96 -93.38
N GLN A 13 -58.83 144.91 -92.44
CA GLN A 13 -58.60 144.61 -91.02
C GLN A 13 -59.64 143.65 -90.44
N TYR A 14 -60.91 143.80 -90.80
CA TYR A 14 -61.96 142.87 -90.39
C TYR A 14 -61.69 141.44 -90.88
N ASN A 15 -61.28 141.29 -92.15
CA ASN A 15 -60.94 139.98 -92.69
C ASN A 15 -59.73 139.37 -91.96
N ILE A 16 -58.65 140.12 -91.74
CA ILE A 16 -57.48 139.64 -90.98
C ILE A 16 -57.89 139.19 -89.58
N HIS A 17 -58.72 139.98 -88.88
CA HIS A 17 -59.15 139.65 -87.53
C HIS A 17 -60.08 138.41 -87.48
N LYS A 18 -60.92 138.23 -88.50
CA LYS A 18 -61.74 137.03 -88.68
C LYS A 18 -60.87 135.78 -88.91
N THR A 19 -59.82 135.87 -89.73
CA THR A 19 -58.89 134.77 -89.99
C THR A 19 -58.11 134.41 -88.73
N ILE A 20 -57.56 135.40 -88.01
CA ILE A 20 -56.84 135.17 -86.74
C ILE A 20 -57.74 134.48 -85.72
N LYS A 21 -59.02 134.87 -85.60
CA LYS A 21 -59.95 134.18 -84.70
C LYS A 21 -60.22 132.73 -85.10
N GLN A 22 -60.29 132.42 -86.41
CA GLN A 22 -60.42 131.04 -86.89
C GLN A 22 -59.14 130.22 -86.63
N GLU A 23 -57.96 130.78 -86.84
CA GLU A 23 -56.67 130.13 -86.55
C GLU A 23 -56.51 129.88 -85.04
N GLN A 24 -56.84 130.85 -84.20
CA GLN A 24 -56.83 130.68 -82.74
C GLN A 24 -57.79 129.59 -82.27
N PHE A 25 -58.96 129.48 -82.91
CA PHE A 25 -59.91 128.41 -82.63
C PHE A 25 -59.36 127.03 -83.03
N GLN A 26 -58.76 126.91 -84.23
CA GLN A 26 -58.11 125.66 -84.67
C GLN A 26 -56.93 125.27 -83.78
N ILE A 27 -56.07 126.21 -83.41
CA ILE A 27 -54.94 125.96 -82.50
C ILE A 27 -55.46 125.46 -81.14
N LYS A 28 -56.56 126.03 -80.64
CA LYS A 28 -57.17 125.60 -79.38
C LYS A 28 -57.73 124.19 -79.47
N GLN A 29 -58.37 123.83 -80.59
CA GLN A 29 -58.84 122.46 -80.84
C GLN A 29 -57.68 121.47 -80.93
N MET A 30 -56.64 121.78 -81.70
CA MET A 30 -55.44 120.94 -81.80
C MET A 30 -54.77 120.73 -80.43
N LYS A 31 -54.65 121.78 -79.61
CA LYS A 31 -54.10 121.66 -78.25
C LYS A 31 -54.95 120.77 -77.35
N GLN A 32 -56.28 120.85 -77.45
CA GLN A 32 -57.18 119.95 -76.72
C GLN A 32 -57.02 118.50 -77.19
N GLU A 33 -56.86 118.28 -78.49
CA GLU A 33 -56.68 116.94 -79.05
C GLU A 33 -55.33 116.33 -78.63
N VAL A 34 -54.23 117.06 -78.75
CA VAL A 34 -52.90 116.61 -78.29
C VAL A 34 -52.89 116.30 -76.79
N MET A 35 -53.53 117.14 -75.98
CA MET A 35 -53.65 116.89 -74.54
C MET A 35 -54.49 115.65 -74.23
N LYS A 36 -55.57 115.41 -74.99
CA LYS A 36 -56.38 114.20 -74.86
C LYS A 36 -55.57 112.95 -75.24
N THR A 37 -54.80 112.99 -76.33
CA THR A 37 -53.94 111.90 -76.77
C THR A 37 -52.85 111.60 -75.74
N SER A 38 -52.18 112.64 -75.20
CA SER A 38 -51.15 112.48 -74.17
C SER A 38 -51.69 111.88 -72.86
N LEU A 39 -52.90 112.27 -72.44
CA LEU A 39 -53.56 111.68 -71.27
C LEU A 39 -53.95 110.22 -71.51
N GLU A 40 -54.41 109.87 -72.71
CA GLU A 40 -54.75 108.49 -73.07
C GLU A 40 -53.50 107.60 -73.12
N GLU A 41 -52.38 108.10 -73.69
CA GLU A 41 -51.09 107.41 -73.68
C GLU A 41 -50.57 107.19 -72.25
N GLN A 42 -50.64 108.22 -71.39
CA GLN A 42 -50.22 108.10 -69.99
C GLN A 42 -51.07 107.08 -69.23
N ARG A 43 -52.37 107.04 -69.50
CA ARG A 43 -53.29 106.03 -68.95
C ARG A 43 -52.93 104.62 -69.43
N GLN A 44 -52.66 104.44 -70.72
CA GLN A 44 -52.26 103.14 -71.28
C GLN A 44 -50.95 102.64 -70.65
N ILE A 45 -49.94 103.50 -70.52
CA ILE A 45 -48.67 103.15 -69.85
C ILE A 45 -48.91 102.76 -68.38
N GLN A 46 -49.79 103.46 -67.68
CA GLN A 46 -50.10 103.14 -66.28
C GLN A 46 -50.88 101.82 -66.14
N GLU A 47 -51.81 101.52 -67.05
CA GLU A 47 -52.52 100.24 -67.10
C GLU A 47 -51.57 99.09 -67.45
N GLU A 48 -50.65 99.29 -68.40
CA GLU A 48 -49.64 98.30 -68.79
C GLU A 48 -48.64 98.02 -67.64
N ALA A 49 -48.17 99.06 -66.94
CA ALA A 49 -47.31 98.90 -65.77
C ALA A 49 -48.01 98.18 -64.61
N LYS A 50 -49.32 98.41 -64.41
CA LYS A 50 -50.13 97.66 -63.42
C LYS A 50 -50.26 96.18 -63.81
N ARG A 51 -50.56 95.88 -65.08
CA ARG A 51 -50.63 94.49 -65.58
C ARG A 51 -49.31 93.76 -65.40
N ARG A 52 -48.19 94.37 -65.80
CA ARG A 52 -46.86 93.78 -65.66
C ARG A 52 -46.48 93.51 -64.20
N ASN A 53 -46.80 94.42 -63.29
CA ASN A 53 -46.58 94.20 -61.85
C ASN A 53 -47.45 93.08 -61.28
N GLN A 54 -48.70 92.96 -61.73
CA GLN A 54 -49.60 91.89 -61.31
C GLN A 54 -49.12 90.53 -61.82
N GLU A 55 -48.65 90.45 -63.05
CA GLU A 55 -48.04 89.25 -63.63
C GLU A 55 -46.77 88.83 -62.90
N LEU A 56 -45.90 89.80 -62.54
CA LEU A 56 -44.70 89.52 -61.76
C LEU A 56 -45.03 88.96 -60.37
N ARG A 57 -46.00 89.55 -59.66
CA ARG A 57 -46.45 89.03 -58.36
C ARG A 57 -47.04 87.63 -58.47
N GLN A 58 -47.89 87.39 -59.47
CA GLN A 58 -48.44 86.06 -59.71
C GLN A 58 -47.34 85.03 -59.99
N LYS A 59 -46.30 85.43 -60.75
CA LYS A 59 -45.16 84.57 -61.03
C LYS A 59 -44.35 84.25 -59.76
N GLU A 60 -44.05 85.27 -58.94
CA GLU A 60 -43.39 85.09 -57.65
C GLU A 60 -44.18 84.17 -56.71
N ASP A 61 -45.49 84.37 -56.58
CA ASP A 61 -46.38 83.50 -55.79
C ASP A 61 -46.36 82.05 -56.30
N THR A 62 -46.40 81.86 -57.63
CA THR A 62 -46.33 80.50 -58.21
C THR A 62 -44.97 79.84 -58.00
N ASP A 63 -43.88 80.59 -58.09
CA ASP A 63 -42.53 80.09 -57.88
C ASP A 63 -42.32 79.71 -56.40
N GLU A 64 -42.85 80.50 -55.47
CA GLU A 64 -42.82 80.21 -54.03
C GLU A 64 -43.63 78.95 -53.69
N ILE A 65 -44.85 78.82 -54.24
CA ILE A 65 -45.68 77.62 -54.08
C ILE A 65 -44.97 76.37 -54.61
N GLN A 66 -44.35 76.45 -55.78
CA GLN A 66 -43.60 75.33 -56.36
C GLN A 66 -42.41 74.94 -55.46
N ARG A 67 -41.69 75.92 -54.91
CA ARG A 67 -40.56 75.68 -54.00
C ARG A 67 -41.01 74.99 -52.72
N ILE A 68 -42.11 75.44 -52.11
CA ILE A 68 -42.70 74.82 -50.91
C ILE A 68 -43.14 73.37 -51.20
N GLN A 69 -43.77 73.13 -52.35
CA GLN A 69 -44.17 71.77 -52.76
C GLN A 69 -42.96 70.85 -52.92
N LEU A 70 -41.88 71.34 -53.52
CA LEU A 70 -40.63 70.58 -53.68
C LEU A 70 -40.02 70.23 -52.31
N LEU A 71 -39.95 71.21 -51.40
CA LEU A 71 -39.42 71.02 -50.05
C LEU A 71 -40.25 70.01 -49.25
N ASN A 72 -41.58 70.08 -49.34
CA ASN A 72 -42.48 69.13 -48.69
C ASN A 72 -42.32 67.71 -49.27
N LYS A 73 -42.09 67.59 -50.58
CA LYS A 73 -41.83 66.31 -51.24
C LYS A 73 -40.50 65.71 -50.77
N GLU A 74 -39.43 66.50 -50.72
CA GLU A 74 -38.12 66.06 -50.19
C GLU A 74 -38.21 65.63 -48.72
N MET A 75 -38.93 66.39 -47.89
CA MET A 75 -39.19 66.03 -46.48
C MET A 75 -39.94 64.70 -46.36
N ALA A 76 -40.96 64.47 -47.19
CA ALA A 76 -41.72 63.23 -47.20
C ALA A 76 -40.84 62.03 -47.65
N ASP A 77 -39.99 62.21 -48.65
CA ASP A 77 -39.08 61.17 -49.14
C ASP A 77 -37.96 60.86 -48.13
N GLN A 78 -37.43 61.87 -47.43
CA GLN A 78 -36.51 61.67 -46.30
C GLN A 78 -37.17 60.87 -45.16
N GLN A 79 -38.44 61.17 -44.83
CA GLN A 79 -39.17 60.39 -43.83
C GLN A 79 -39.40 58.94 -44.28
N LYS A 80 -39.70 58.70 -45.56
CA LYS A 80 -39.80 57.34 -46.11
C LYS A 80 -38.48 56.59 -46.01
N GLN A 81 -37.36 57.21 -46.37
CA GLN A 81 -36.03 56.60 -46.23
C GLN A 81 -35.70 56.26 -44.77
N LYS A 82 -35.93 57.18 -43.83
CA LYS A 82 -35.73 56.90 -42.40
C LYS A 82 -36.57 55.73 -41.90
N LYS A 83 -37.84 55.65 -42.31
CA LYS A 83 -38.72 54.51 -41.99
C LYS A 83 -38.17 53.21 -42.57
N LEU A 84 -37.69 53.21 -43.82
CA LEU A 84 -37.11 52.03 -44.46
C LEU A 84 -35.85 51.55 -43.74
N GLN A 85 -34.91 52.46 -43.45
CA GLN A 85 -33.69 52.17 -42.70
C GLN A 85 -33.99 51.62 -41.30
N THR A 86 -34.98 52.18 -40.62
CA THR A 86 -35.42 51.68 -39.30
C THR A 86 -35.97 50.25 -39.42
N LYS A 87 -36.75 49.98 -40.47
CA LYS A 87 -37.30 48.64 -40.75
C LYS A 87 -36.20 47.62 -41.04
N GLU A 88 -35.21 47.98 -41.85
CA GLU A 88 -34.05 47.14 -42.15
C GLU A 88 -33.20 46.87 -40.91
N SER A 89 -32.94 47.90 -40.10
CA SER A 89 -32.21 47.75 -38.83
C SER A 89 -32.94 46.81 -37.87
N LEU A 90 -34.26 46.97 -37.73
CA LEU A 90 -35.07 46.07 -36.92
C LEU A 90 -35.05 44.64 -37.47
N SER A 91 -35.17 44.47 -38.79
CA SER A 91 -35.11 43.15 -39.44
C SER A 91 -33.79 42.44 -39.14
N LYS A 92 -32.65 43.14 -39.25
CA LYS A 92 -31.33 42.60 -38.89
C LYS A 92 -31.25 42.19 -37.43
N LYS A 93 -31.74 43.03 -36.50
CA LYS A 93 -31.80 42.67 -35.08
C LYS A 93 -32.63 41.42 -34.83
N TYR A 94 -33.76 41.27 -35.51
CA TYR A 94 -34.58 40.06 -35.38
C TYR A 94 -33.87 38.82 -35.93
N SER A 95 -33.16 38.90 -37.06
CA SER A 95 -32.40 37.76 -37.56
C SER A 95 -31.28 37.36 -36.60
N GLU A 96 -30.54 38.34 -36.07
CA GLU A 96 -29.49 38.09 -35.07
C GLU A 96 -30.03 37.39 -33.81
N ILE A 97 -31.21 37.80 -33.33
CA ILE A 97 -31.87 37.14 -32.18
C ILE A 97 -32.23 35.69 -32.52
N ILE A 98 -32.74 35.43 -33.72
CA ILE A 98 -33.08 34.07 -34.17
C ILE A 98 -31.83 33.21 -34.26
N ASP A 99 -30.75 33.73 -34.85
CA ASP A 99 -29.48 33.01 -35.00
C ASP A 99 -28.87 32.67 -33.64
N GLN A 100 -28.85 33.63 -32.70
CA GLN A 100 -28.40 33.39 -31.33
C GLN A 100 -29.26 32.34 -30.62
N ARG A 101 -30.58 32.40 -30.78
CA ARG A 101 -31.48 31.40 -30.20
C ARG A 101 -31.21 30.01 -30.76
N ASN A 102 -31.01 29.90 -32.07
CA ASN A 102 -30.69 28.63 -32.72
C ASN A 102 -29.34 28.07 -32.24
N LEU A 103 -28.34 28.93 -32.07
CA LEU A 103 -27.04 28.55 -31.51
C LEU A 103 -27.20 27.95 -30.10
N ILE A 104 -27.93 28.64 -29.21
CA ILE A 104 -28.16 28.17 -27.83
C ILE A 104 -28.90 26.82 -27.83
N VAL A 105 -29.92 26.67 -28.68
CA VAL A 105 -30.69 25.42 -28.78
C VAL A 105 -29.81 24.28 -29.25
N ASN A 106 -28.95 24.51 -30.25
CA ASN A 106 -28.05 23.48 -30.77
C ASN A 106 -26.95 23.11 -29.75
N GLN A 107 -26.42 24.08 -29.00
CA GLN A 107 -25.49 23.83 -27.91
C GLN A 107 -26.13 22.94 -26.84
N LYS A 108 -27.33 23.29 -26.36
CA LYS A 108 -28.05 22.47 -25.38
C LYS A 108 -28.32 21.05 -25.87
N LYS A 109 -28.76 20.88 -27.12
CA LYS A 109 -28.95 19.55 -27.70
C LYS A 109 -27.66 18.73 -27.70
N SER A 110 -26.51 19.36 -27.98
CA SER A 110 -25.22 18.67 -27.96
C SER A 110 -24.77 18.31 -26.54
N GLU A 111 -25.04 19.18 -25.56
CA GLU A 111 -24.78 18.91 -24.14
C GLU A 111 -25.64 17.77 -23.62
N ASP A 112 -26.95 17.78 -23.91
CA ASP A 112 -27.89 16.73 -23.51
C ASP A 112 -27.47 15.37 -24.09
N LEU A 113 -27.12 15.31 -25.38
CA LEU A 113 -26.60 14.09 -26.01
C LEU A 113 -25.30 13.60 -25.39
N ASN A 114 -24.40 14.51 -25.00
CA ASN A 114 -23.14 14.13 -24.36
C ASN A 114 -23.39 13.57 -22.94
N ILE A 115 -24.30 14.18 -22.18
CA ILE A 115 -24.71 13.69 -20.86
C ILE A 115 -25.37 12.30 -21.00
N GLU A 116 -26.26 12.13 -21.97
CA GLU A 116 -26.93 10.85 -22.23
C GLU A 116 -25.92 9.76 -22.57
N ASN A 117 -24.96 10.04 -23.46
CA ASN A 117 -23.89 9.09 -23.78
C ASN A 117 -23.02 8.75 -22.56
N GLN A 118 -22.66 9.72 -21.73
CA GLN A 118 -21.91 9.46 -20.48
C GLN A 118 -22.68 8.56 -19.52
N ILE A 119 -24.00 8.75 -19.40
CA ILE A 119 -24.87 7.90 -18.58
C ILE A 119 -24.91 6.48 -19.15
N ILE A 120 -25.07 6.33 -20.47
CA ILE A 120 -25.08 5.03 -21.15
C ILE A 120 -23.74 4.30 -20.94
N ASP A 121 -22.62 4.97 -21.15
CA ASP A 121 -21.29 4.38 -20.98
C ASP A 121 -21.04 3.95 -19.53
N SER A 122 -21.43 4.79 -18.56
CA SER A 122 -21.32 4.46 -17.14
C SER A 122 -22.18 3.24 -16.78
N ALA A 123 -23.41 3.15 -17.31
CA ALA A 123 -24.29 2.02 -17.08
C ALA A 123 -23.75 0.72 -17.71
N GLN A 124 -23.18 0.80 -18.92
CA GLN A 124 -22.54 -0.34 -19.57
C GLN A 124 -21.33 -0.85 -18.79
N LYS A 125 -20.48 0.07 -18.29
CA LYS A 125 -19.34 -0.29 -17.46
C LYS A 125 -19.77 -0.98 -16.17
N ALA A 126 -20.76 -0.42 -15.46
CA ALA A 126 -21.31 -1.03 -14.25
C ALA A 126 -21.89 -2.44 -14.51
N LEU A 127 -22.60 -2.62 -15.63
CA LEU A 127 -23.13 -3.92 -16.02
C LEU A 127 -22.02 -4.94 -16.31
N GLN A 128 -20.92 -4.51 -16.94
CA GLN A 128 -19.78 -5.37 -17.22
C GLN A 128 -19.07 -5.80 -15.92
N GLU A 129 -18.87 -4.88 -14.99
CA GLU A 129 -18.31 -5.15 -13.67
C GLU A 129 -19.19 -6.11 -12.86
N GLU A 130 -20.52 -5.94 -12.91
CA GLU A 130 -21.45 -6.85 -12.25
C GLU A 130 -21.35 -8.28 -12.82
N ARG A 131 -21.28 -8.43 -14.15
CA ARG A 131 -21.11 -9.73 -14.81
C ARG A 131 -19.80 -10.41 -14.39
N GLN A 132 -18.71 -9.66 -14.30
CA GLN A 132 -17.43 -10.19 -13.82
C GLN A 132 -17.51 -10.64 -12.36
N ASN A 133 -18.12 -9.84 -11.49
CA ASN A 133 -18.35 -10.20 -10.09
C ASN A 133 -19.20 -11.46 -9.94
N GLN A 134 -20.25 -11.61 -10.76
CA GLN A 134 -21.07 -12.83 -10.76
C GLN A 134 -20.28 -14.07 -11.20
N LEU A 135 -19.44 -13.95 -12.24
CA LEU A 135 -18.57 -15.04 -12.69
C LEU A 135 -17.58 -15.44 -11.60
N GLN A 136 -16.94 -14.47 -10.95
CA GLN A 136 -16.01 -14.72 -9.87
C GLN A 136 -16.70 -15.41 -8.68
N LYS A 137 -17.90 -14.96 -8.29
CA LYS A 137 -18.71 -15.61 -7.25
C LYS A 137 -19.02 -17.08 -7.59
N ARG A 138 -19.38 -17.39 -8.84
CA ARG A 138 -19.63 -18.78 -9.28
C ARG A 138 -18.38 -19.63 -9.22
N LEU A 139 -17.22 -19.09 -9.64
CA LEU A 139 -15.95 -19.80 -9.57
C LEU A 139 -15.56 -20.12 -8.12
N ILE A 140 -15.70 -19.16 -7.21
CA ILE A 140 -15.43 -19.36 -5.78
C ILE A 140 -16.38 -20.42 -5.20
N GLN A 141 -17.69 -20.35 -5.51
CA GLN A 141 -18.65 -21.36 -5.05
C GLN A 141 -18.30 -22.77 -5.54
N LYS A 142 -17.87 -22.90 -6.81
CA LYS A 142 -17.42 -24.17 -7.36
C LYS A 142 -16.18 -24.69 -6.61
N GLN A 143 -15.19 -23.83 -6.36
CA GLN A 143 -14.00 -24.20 -5.60
C GLN A 143 -14.33 -24.69 -4.18
N ILE A 144 -15.22 -23.97 -3.48
CA ILE A 144 -15.69 -24.38 -2.14
C ILE A 144 -16.37 -25.76 -2.19
N TYR A 145 -17.22 -25.98 -3.19
CA TYR A 145 -17.89 -27.27 -3.36
C TYR A 145 -16.89 -28.41 -3.65
N ASP A 146 -15.95 -28.19 -4.57
CA ASP A 146 -14.92 -29.17 -4.93
C ASP A 146 -14.04 -29.52 -3.70
N GLU A 147 -13.68 -28.54 -2.88
CA GLU A 147 -12.93 -28.74 -1.64
C GLU A 147 -13.73 -29.53 -0.58
N GLN A 148 -15.03 -29.21 -0.41
CA GLN A 148 -15.92 -29.97 0.47
C GLN A 148 -16.05 -31.43 0.02
N MET A 149 -16.18 -31.68 -1.28
CA MET A 149 -16.25 -33.04 -1.82
C MET A 149 -14.95 -33.81 -1.60
N LYS A 150 -13.80 -33.16 -1.79
CA LYS A 150 -12.49 -33.76 -1.49
C LYS A 150 -12.37 -34.17 -0.02
N LEU A 151 -12.78 -33.32 0.91
CA LEU A 151 -12.78 -33.63 2.35
C LEU A 151 -13.68 -34.83 2.68
N VAL A 152 -14.85 -34.95 2.04
CA VAL A 152 -15.75 -36.09 2.21
C VAL A 152 -15.11 -37.38 1.69
N GLU A 153 -14.44 -37.34 0.55
CA GLU A 153 -13.71 -38.49 0.00
C GLU A 153 -12.55 -38.92 0.90
N GLU A 154 -11.75 -37.97 1.40
CA GLU A 154 -10.68 -38.25 2.37
C GLU A 154 -11.22 -38.89 3.65
N LYS A 155 -12.36 -38.40 4.16
CA LYS A 155 -13.02 -39.01 5.33
C LYS A 155 -13.46 -40.45 5.05
N LYS A 156 -14.09 -40.69 3.90
CA LYS A 156 -14.50 -42.05 3.49
C LYS A 156 -13.30 -42.99 3.36
N GLN A 157 -12.17 -42.52 2.81
CA GLN A 157 -10.95 -43.33 2.71
C GLN A 157 -10.38 -43.66 4.09
N LYS A 158 -10.31 -42.68 5.00
CA LYS A 158 -9.88 -42.91 6.39
C LYS A 158 -10.78 -43.91 7.12
N GLU A 159 -12.09 -43.81 6.95
CA GLU A 159 -13.03 -44.77 7.55
C GLU A 159 -12.83 -46.20 7.01
N ARG A 160 -12.56 -46.35 5.70
CA ARG A 160 -12.24 -47.66 5.11
C ARG A 160 -10.95 -48.24 5.69
N LEU A 161 -9.88 -47.44 5.72
CA LEU A 161 -8.59 -47.84 6.31
C LEU A 161 -8.74 -48.26 7.78
N ASN A 162 -9.51 -47.50 8.57
CA ASN A 162 -9.73 -47.84 9.98
C ASN A 162 -10.50 -49.16 10.13
N ARG A 163 -11.55 -49.38 9.32
CA ARG A 163 -12.27 -50.67 9.31
C ARG A 163 -11.37 -51.83 8.91
N ASP A 164 -10.49 -51.64 7.95
CA ASP A 164 -9.53 -52.67 7.55
C ASP A 164 -8.52 -52.96 8.67
N GLN A 165 -8.03 -51.93 9.36
CA GLN A 165 -7.17 -52.09 10.55
C GLN A 165 -7.88 -52.84 11.68
N GLU A 166 -9.13 -52.50 11.99
CA GLU A 166 -9.96 -53.20 12.98
C GLU A 166 -10.15 -54.68 12.62
N ARG A 167 -10.40 -54.99 11.34
CA ARG A 167 -10.50 -56.37 10.86
C ARG A 167 -9.20 -57.15 11.04
N VAL A 168 -8.07 -56.54 10.69
CA VAL A 168 -6.74 -57.17 10.86
C VAL A 168 -6.46 -57.42 12.33
N LEU A 169 -6.70 -56.45 13.21
CA LEU A 169 -6.54 -56.62 14.66
C LEU A 169 -7.41 -57.75 15.20
N PHE A 170 -8.68 -57.81 14.79
CA PHE A 170 -9.59 -58.88 15.21
C PHE A 170 -9.08 -60.27 14.77
N GLN A 171 -8.61 -60.40 13.53
CA GLN A 171 -8.01 -61.64 13.05
C GLN A 171 -6.75 -62.03 13.84
N GLU A 172 -5.88 -61.06 14.15
CA GLU A 172 -4.68 -61.31 14.94
C GLU A 172 -5.03 -61.79 16.37
N TYR A 173 -6.04 -61.19 17.01
CA TYR A 173 -6.53 -61.64 18.30
C TYR A 173 -7.10 -63.06 18.24
N ALA A 174 -7.88 -63.39 17.20
CA ALA A 174 -8.42 -64.73 17.01
C ALA A 174 -7.31 -65.79 16.83
N ILE A 175 -6.27 -65.46 16.05
CA ILE A 175 -5.10 -66.35 15.87
C ILE A 175 -4.36 -66.56 17.19
N LYS A 176 -4.11 -65.48 17.96
CA LYS A 176 -3.45 -65.56 19.26
C LYS A 176 -4.24 -66.42 20.25
N ASP A 177 -5.56 -66.27 20.28
CA ASP A 177 -6.41 -67.06 21.17
C ASP A 177 -6.43 -68.54 20.75
N GLN A 178 -6.49 -68.82 19.45
CA GLN A 178 -6.40 -70.18 18.92
C GLN A 178 -5.04 -70.83 19.26
N GLN A 179 -3.93 -70.09 19.15
CA GLN A 179 -2.61 -70.55 19.58
C GLN A 179 -2.57 -70.87 21.07
N ARG A 180 -3.19 -70.03 21.91
CA ARG A 180 -3.28 -70.26 23.36
C ARG A 180 -4.06 -71.55 23.67
N ILE A 181 -5.18 -71.79 22.99
CA ILE A 181 -5.98 -73.02 23.15
C ILE A 181 -5.14 -74.24 22.77
N ILE A 182 -4.46 -74.21 21.62
CA ILE A 182 -3.59 -75.32 21.17
C ILE A 182 -2.48 -75.61 22.20
N GLN A 183 -1.83 -74.57 22.72
CA GLN A 183 -0.81 -74.73 23.76
C GLN A 183 -1.37 -75.38 25.02
N GLN A 184 -2.56 -74.97 25.48
CA GLN A 184 -3.22 -75.60 26.62
C GLN A 184 -3.54 -77.07 26.35
N GLU A 185 -4.06 -77.41 25.18
CA GLU A 185 -4.32 -78.80 24.79
C GLU A 185 -3.03 -79.65 24.76
N GLU A 186 -1.93 -79.11 24.24
CA GLU A 186 -0.63 -79.77 24.26
C GLU A 186 -0.09 -79.97 25.68
N GLU A 187 -0.26 -78.98 26.57
CA GLU A 187 0.10 -79.11 27.98
C GLU A 187 -0.71 -80.20 28.68
N TYR A 188 -2.02 -80.27 28.43
CA TYR A 188 -2.87 -81.35 28.95
C TYR A 188 -2.44 -82.72 28.41
N LYS A 189 -2.13 -82.84 27.12
CA LYS A 189 -1.59 -84.09 26.54
C LYS A 189 -0.30 -84.51 27.23
N LYS A 190 0.66 -83.58 27.40
CA LYS A 190 1.91 -83.84 28.12
C LYS A 190 1.66 -84.25 29.58
N TYR A 191 0.70 -83.63 30.25
CA TYR A 191 0.32 -84.00 31.61
C TYR A 191 -0.16 -85.45 31.69
N TYR A 192 -1.11 -85.85 30.84
CA TYR A 192 -1.62 -87.22 30.82
C TYR A 192 -0.55 -88.24 30.40
N GLN A 193 0.33 -87.88 29.47
CA GLN A 193 1.47 -88.71 29.13
C GLN A 193 2.39 -88.95 30.33
N ARG A 194 2.78 -87.88 31.06
CA ARG A 194 3.58 -88.02 32.29
C ARG A 194 2.87 -88.83 33.36
N LEU A 195 1.55 -88.73 33.45
CA LEU A 195 0.75 -89.52 34.38
C LEU A 195 0.81 -91.01 34.03
N ALA A 196 0.72 -91.34 32.74
CA ALA A 196 0.87 -92.71 32.24
C ALA A 196 2.28 -93.26 32.50
N GLU A 197 3.33 -92.50 32.13
CA GLU A 197 4.73 -92.84 32.39
C GLU A 197 5.00 -93.03 33.89
N ARG A 198 4.41 -92.19 34.75
CA ARG A 198 4.50 -92.34 36.21
C ARG A 198 3.84 -93.62 36.70
N ASN A 199 2.68 -93.98 36.14
CA ASN A 199 1.97 -95.20 36.53
C ASN A 199 2.76 -96.45 36.09
N GLU A 200 3.30 -96.45 34.87
CA GLU A 200 4.20 -97.50 34.38
C GLU A 200 5.45 -97.61 35.27
N HIS A 201 6.09 -96.49 35.60
CA HIS A 201 7.24 -96.47 36.48
C HIS A 201 6.93 -96.99 37.89
N LEU A 202 5.75 -96.66 38.44
CA LEU A 202 5.31 -97.21 39.73
C LEU A 202 5.09 -98.72 39.65
N GLN A 203 4.47 -99.23 38.58
CA GLN A 203 4.32 -100.67 38.36
C GLN A 203 5.68 -101.37 38.24
N ASP A 204 6.64 -100.76 37.55
CA ASP A 204 8.01 -101.25 37.46
C ASP A 204 8.70 -101.27 38.82
N ILE A 205 8.52 -100.22 39.64
CA ILE A 205 9.02 -100.20 41.02
C ILE A 205 8.36 -101.32 41.84
N TYR A 206 7.04 -101.51 41.73
CA TYR A 206 6.36 -102.60 42.44
C TYR A 206 6.91 -103.97 42.03
N ARG A 207 7.12 -104.22 40.73
CA ARG A 207 7.74 -105.46 40.24
C ARG A 207 9.17 -105.63 40.80
N LYS A 208 10.02 -104.60 40.67
CA LYS A 208 11.40 -104.64 41.17
C LYS A 208 11.51 -104.78 42.68
N ASN A 209 10.61 -104.14 43.44
CA ASN A 209 10.64 -104.19 44.91
C ASN A 209 10.13 -105.53 45.46
N VAL A 210 9.26 -106.23 44.73
CA VAL A 210 8.78 -107.56 45.11
C VAL A 210 9.83 -108.63 44.77
N ASP A 211 10.56 -108.48 43.66
CA ASP A 211 11.52 -109.49 43.20
C ASP A 211 12.97 -109.27 43.69
N ASP A 212 13.42 -108.02 43.96
CA ASP A 212 14.75 -107.70 44.50
C ASP A 212 14.79 -106.37 45.29
N PRO A 213 14.41 -106.38 46.59
CA PRO A 213 14.34 -105.18 47.42
C PRO A 213 15.72 -104.52 47.69
N LYS A 214 16.83 -105.25 47.51
CA LYS A 214 18.18 -104.70 47.73
C LYS A 214 18.59 -103.76 46.60
N SER A 215 18.36 -104.18 45.36
CA SER A 215 18.62 -103.35 44.17
C SER A 215 17.81 -102.03 44.18
N SER A 216 16.58 -102.08 44.69
CA SER A 216 15.75 -100.88 44.83
C SER A 216 16.29 -99.88 45.85
N LEU A 217 16.75 -100.36 47.00
CA LEU A 217 17.38 -99.50 48.02
C LEU A 217 18.68 -98.87 47.49
N ASP A 218 19.51 -99.64 46.79
CA ASP A 218 20.74 -99.13 46.17
C ASP A 218 20.41 -98.08 45.08
N TYR A 219 19.35 -98.27 44.29
CA TYR A 219 18.88 -97.28 43.33
C TYR A 219 18.42 -95.98 43.99
N ILE A 220 17.66 -96.05 45.09
CA ILE A 220 17.18 -94.88 45.85
C ILE A 220 18.36 -94.10 46.43
N ILE A 221 19.33 -94.80 47.03
CA ILE A 221 20.53 -94.17 47.61
C ILE A 221 21.35 -93.49 46.50
N ASN A 222 21.61 -94.18 45.40
CA ASN A 222 22.37 -93.61 44.28
C ASN A 222 21.66 -92.40 43.65
N LYS A 223 20.33 -92.43 43.56
CA LYS A 223 19.54 -91.30 43.07
C LYS A 223 19.64 -90.09 44.01
N GLN A 224 19.56 -90.30 45.33
CA GLN A 224 19.72 -89.22 46.30
C GLN A 224 21.13 -88.61 46.28
N VAL A 225 22.17 -89.45 46.13
CA VAL A 225 23.56 -88.99 45.98
C VAL A 225 23.71 -88.15 44.70
N LYS A 226 23.13 -88.60 43.58
CA LYS A 226 23.17 -87.87 42.31
C LYS A 226 22.41 -86.54 42.38
N GLU A 227 21.20 -86.52 42.93
CA GLU A 227 20.42 -85.28 43.10
C GLU A 227 21.14 -84.26 43.99
N LYS A 228 21.88 -84.71 45.01
CA LYS A 228 22.69 -83.83 45.85
C LYS A 228 23.86 -83.23 45.05
N PHE A 229 24.55 -84.05 44.27
CA PHE A 229 25.65 -83.61 43.40
C PHE A 229 25.17 -82.62 42.33
N ASP A 230 24.05 -82.91 41.67
CA ASP A 230 23.47 -82.05 40.64
C ASP A 230 23.06 -80.68 41.23
N ARG A 231 22.46 -80.64 42.43
CA ARG A 231 22.14 -79.39 43.14
C ARG A 231 23.38 -78.58 43.49
N GLU A 232 24.42 -79.22 44.03
CA GLU A 232 25.68 -78.54 44.34
C GLU A 232 26.31 -77.93 43.08
N GLN A 233 26.24 -78.65 41.95
CA GLN A 233 26.74 -78.16 40.66
C GLN A 233 25.91 -76.99 40.10
N GLU A 234 24.58 -77.03 40.22
CA GLU A 234 23.70 -75.92 39.85
C GLU A 234 24.00 -74.66 40.68
N GLU A 235 24.15 -74.79 42.01
CA GLU A 235 24.52 -73.66 42.87
C GLU A 235 25.86 -73.03 42.49
N ILE A 236 26.87 -73.84 42.15
CA ILE A 236 28.17 -73.35 41.67
C ILE A 236 28.00 -72.60 40.35
N ASN A 237 27.21 -73.13 39.42
CA ASN A 237 26.96 -72.49 38.13
C ASN A 237 26.23 -71.15 38.29
N THR A 238 25.21 -71.10 39.16
CA THR A 238 24.48 -69.85 39.48
C THR A 238 25.41 -68.83 40.12
N LYS A 239 26.26 -69.22 41.08
CA LYS A 239 27.26 -68.32 41.67
C LYS A 239 28.20 -67.75 40.62
N ARG A 240 28.74 -68.59 39.72
CA ARG A 240 29.62 -68.14 38.63
C ARG A 240 28.92 -67.18 37.67
N GLN A 241 27.64 -67.41 37.34
CA GLN A 241 26.86 -66.51 36.50
C GLN A 241 26.64 -65.16 37.17
N ASN A 242 26.31 -65.14 38.46
CA ASN A 242 26.13 -63.91 39.23
C ASN A 242 27.42 -63.09 39.30
N ASP A 243 28.57 -63.74 39.54
CA ASP A 243 29.88 -63.06 39.56
C ASP A 243 30.22 -62.46 38.19
N LYS A 244 29.91 -63.17 37.10
CA LYS A 244 30.10 -62.67 35.74
C LYS A 244 29.22 -61.44 35.48
N GLN A 245 27.94 -61.50 35.84
CA GLN A 245 27.02 -60.37 35.68
C GLN A 245 27.47 -59.15 36.47
N LEU A 246 27.94 -59.34 37.71
CA LEU A 246 28.46 -58.26 38.54
C LEU A 246 29.70 -57.61 37.90
N LYS A 247 30.61 -58.42 37.34
CA LYS A 247 31.78 -57.93 36.60
C LYS A 247 31.37 -57.13 35.35
N ASP A 248 30.40 -57.62 34.59
CA ASP A 248 29.90 -56.94 33.39
C ASP A 248 29.21 -55.61 33.74
N GLN A 249 28.43 -55.56 34.82
CA GLN A 249 27.82 -54.31 35.33
C GLN A 249 28.88 -53.28 35.74
N TYR A 250 29.94 -53.73 36.44
CA TYR A 250 31.06 -52.86 36.81
C TYR A 250 31.78 -52.30 35.58
N LEU A 251 32.09 -53.15 34.60
CA LEU A 251 32.74 -52.74 33.35
C LEU A 251 31.89 -51.74 32.55
N ASN A 252 30.58 -51.96 32.48
CA ASN A 252 29.66 -51.07 31.80
C ASN A 252 29.61 -49.69 32.48
N THR A 253 29.49 -49.67 33.81
CA THR A 253 29.50 -48.45 34.61
C THR A 253 30.79 -47.65 34.43
N LEU A 254 31.95 -48.34 34.43
CA LEU A 254 33.24 -47.72 34.16
C LEU A 254 33.32 -47.13 32.74
N SER A 255 32.80 -47.84 31.74
CA SER A 255 32.77 -47.35 30.35
C SER A 255 31.94 -46.08 30.21
N LEU A 256 30.80 -46.00 30.92
CA LEU A 256 29.92 -44.84 30.91
C LEU A 256 30.63 -43.63 31.52
N GLN A 257 31.29 -43.81 32.67
CA GLN A 257 32.06 -42.75 33.32
C GLN A 257 33.21 -42.23 32.45
N LEU A 258 33.90 -43.11 31.72
CA LEU A 258 34.95 -42.71 30.78
C LEU A 258 34.38 -41.89 29.62
N LYS A 259 33.24 -42.32 29.06
CA LYS A 259 32.55 -41.60 27.98
C LYS A 259 32.06 -40.23 28.41
N GLU A 260 31.49 -40.11 29.60
CA GLU A 260 31.08 -38.82 30.18
C GLU A 260 32.28 -37.89 30.40
N LYS A 261 33.40 -38.42 30.90
CA LYS A 261 34.63 -37.63 31.10
C LYS A 261 35.20 -37.13 29.78
N GLU A 262 35.20 -37.95 28.73
CA GLU A 262 35.65 -37.54 27.41
C GLU A 262 34.73 -36.48 26.79
N GLN A 263 33.41 -36.63 26.95
CA GLN A 263 32.44 -35.64 26.47
C GLN A 263 32.63 -34.29 27.17
N ARG A 264 32.77 -34.27 28.50
CA ARG A 264 33.06 -33.04 29.25
C ARG A 264 34.34 -32.36 28.78
N ARG A 265 35.37 -33.15 28.42
CA ARG A 265 36.63 -32.59 27.87
C ARG A 265 36.39 -31.93 26.51
N LYS A 266 35.61 -32.56 25.63
CA LYS A 266 35.25 -31.98 24.32
C LYS A 266 34.43 -30.69 24.49
N ASP A 267 33.45 -30.69 25.39
CA ASP A 267 32.61 -29.51 25.64
C ASP A 267 33.45 -28.34 26.19
N GLN A 268 34.40 -28.61 27.10
CA GLN A 268 35.35 -27.60 27.59
C GLN A 268 36.26 -27.04 26.48
N GLU A 269 36.72 -27.91 25.57
CA GLU A 269 37.55 -27.51 24.43
C GLU A 269 36.77 -26.61 23.47
N ILE A 270 35.52 -26.94 23.18
CA ILE A 270 34.62 -26.10 22.37
C ILE A 270 34.41 -24.74 23.03
N LEU A 271 34.09 -24.71 24.33
CA LEU A 271 33.86 -23.47 25.07
C LEU A 271 35.11 -22.57 25.09
N SER A 272 36.28 -23.16 25.33
CA SER A 272 37.57 -22.46 25.27
C SER A 272 37.85 -21.89 23.87
N THR A 273 37.51 -22.63 22.82
CA THR A 273 37.73 -22.20 21.44
C THR A 273 36.80 -21.05 21.05
N GLN A 274 35.52 -21.11 21.45
CA GLN A 274 34.56 -20.03 21.28
C GLN A 274 35.01 -18.76 22.02
N ASN A 275 35.41 -18.90 23.28
CA ASN A 275 35.87 -17.77 24.09
C ASN A 275 37.13 -17.11 23.49
N LYS A 276 38.08 -17.90 22.96
CA LYS A 276 39.23 -17.37 22.21
C LYS A 276 38.82 -16.60 20.95
N GLN A 277 37.81 -17.07 20.21
CA GLN A 277 37.30 -16.37 19.02
C GLN A 277 36.59 -15.06 19.40
N GLU A 278 35.81 -15.05 20.47
CA GLU A 278 35.16 -13.84 20.99
C GLU A 278 36.19 -12.79 21.44
N ILE A 279 37.20 -13.20 22.21
CA ILE A 279 38.31 -12.32 22.61
C ILE A 279 39.02 -11.75 21.38
N ARG A 280 39.27 -12.58 20.35
CA ARG A 280 39.90 -12.13 19.11
C ARG A 280 39.04 -11.09 18.38
N LYS A 281 37.73 -11.34 18.22
CA LYS A 281 36.81 -10.39 17.61
C LYS A 281 36.72 -9.07 18.39
N ALA A 282 36.68 -9.15 19.72
CA ALA A 282 36.68 -7.97 20.59
C ALA A 282 37.99 -7.17 20.45
N ALA A 283 39.14 -7.85 20.36
CA ALA A 283 40.44 -7.21 20.15
C ALA A 283 40.55 -6.55 18.75
N GLU A 284 40.03 -7.20 17.70
CA GLU A 284 39.95 -6.63 16.34
C GLU A 284 39.05 -5.38 16.35
N SER A 285 37.86 -5.45 16.95
CA SER A 285 36.95 -4.30 17.12
C SER A 285 37.59 -3.15 17.88
N PHE A 286 38.30 -3.43 18.98
CA PHE A 286 38.99 -2.42 19.78
C PHE A 286 40.12 -1.75 19.00
N ASN A 287 40.86 -2.51 18.18
CA ASN A 287 41.93 -1.97 17.34
C ASN A 287 41.38 -1.07 16.23
N ASP A 288 40.24 -1.43 15.63
CA ASP A 288 39.54 -0.61 14.64
C ASP A 288 39.05 0.71 15.26
N GLU A 289 38.50 0.66 16.47
CA GLU A 289 38.06 1.85 17.21
C GLU A 289 39.25 2.78 17.54
N GLN A 290 40.38 2.21 18.00
CA GLN A 290 41.63 2.93 18.19
C GLN A 290 42.21 3.53 16.90
N GLN A 291 42.07 2.86 15.75
CA GLN A 291 42.47 3.42 14.47
C GLN A 291 41.58 4.59 14.07
N GLN A 292 40.26 4.48 14.25
CA GLN A 292 39.34 5.59 14.01
C GLN A 292 39.62 6.78 14.93
N GLU A 293 39.90 6.55 16.21
CA GLU A 293 40.26 7.62 17.14
C GLU A 293 41.57 8.29 16.74
N ARG A 294 42.57 7.52 16.30
CA ARG A 294 43.83 8.06 15.73
C ARG A 294 43.60 8.88 14.47
N ARG A 295 42.70 8.45 13.57
CA ARG A 295 42.30 9.24 12.39
C ARG A 295 41.64 10.55 12.79
N LYS A 296 40.66 10.50 13.70
CA LYS A 296 40.00 11.70 14.25
C LYS A 296 41.00 12.67 14.90
N LYS A 297 41.96 12.17 15.69
CA LYS A 297 43.03 12.99 16.29
C LYS A 297 43.94 13.60 15.24
N ARG A 298 44.29 12.85 14.18
CA ARG A 298 45.08 13.36 13.05
C ARG A 298 44.33 14.44 12.28
N ASP A 299 43.05 14.23 12.00
CA ASP A 299 42.19 15.21 11.32
C ASP A 299 42.04 16.48 12.17
N TYR A 300 41.84 16.33 13.49
CA TYR A 300 41.80 17.45 14.43
C TYR A 300 43.13 18.20 14.49
N GLN A 301 44.27 17.49 14.54
CA GLN A 301 45.59 18.12 14.45
C GLN A 301 45.80 18.83 13.11
N SER A 302 45.39 18.24 12.00
CA SER A 302 45.51 18.89 10.67
C SER A 302 44.69 20.18 10.63
N GLN A 303 43.45 20.15 11.13
CA GLN A 303 42.61 21.35 11.24
C GLN A 303 43.23 22.40 12.17
N TYR A 304 43.83 21.97 13.28
CA TYR A 304 44.52 22.86 14.21
C TYR A 304 45.80 23.46 13.61
N TYR A 305 46.59 22.68 12.86
CA TYR A 305 47.77 23.16 12.14
C TYR A 305 47.41 24.06 10.95
N ASP A 306 46.32 23.80 10.24
CA ASP A 306 45.79 24.71 9.21
C ASP A 306 45.34 26.04 9.82
N GLN A 307 44.74 26.01 11.01
CA GLN A 307 44.43 27.23 11.78
C GLN A 307 45.68 27.98 12.23
N LEU A 308 46.71 27.29 12.71
CA LEU A 308 47.98 27.89 13.12
C LEU A 308 48.84 28.39 11.94
N SER A 309 48.80 27.71 10.79
CA SER A 309 49.46 28.11 9.54
C SER A 309 48.91 29.43 8.99
N SER A 310 47.67 29.79 9.33
CA SER A 310 47.10 31.11 9.02
C SER A 310 47.63 32.26 9.90
N LEU A 311 48.44 31.98 10.93
CA LEU A 311 48.76 32.93 12.01
C LEU A 311 50.25 33.12 12.35
N GLY A 312 51.21 32.52 11.66
CA GLY A 312 52.61 32.84 11.96
C GLY A 312 53.70 32.12 11.19
N ASN A 313 54.50 32.91 10.46
CA ASN A 313 55.86 32.58 10.03
C ASN A 313 56.76 32.25 11.23
N GLY A 314 57.55 31.19 11.16
CA GLY A 314 58.62 30.97 12.13
C GLY A 314 59.27 29.60 12.08
N GLN A 315 60.53 29.59 11.61
CA GLN A 315 61.52 28.52 11.73
C GLN A 315 61.53 27.85 13.12
N ASN A 316 61.63 26.52 13.15
CA ASN A 316 62.87 25.84 13.57
C ASN A 316 62.68 24.31 13.57
N GLN A 317 63.60 23.66 12.87
CA GLN A 317 63.97 22.28 13.13
C GLN A 317 64.86 22.27 14.37
N GLN A 318 64.58 21.38 15.34
CA GLN A 318 65.67 20.65 16.01
C GLN A 318 65.17 19.45 16.82
N ASP A 319 65.98 18.42 16.69
CA ASP A 319 66.01 17.13 17.38
C ASP A 319 65.99 17.19 18.91
N LYS A 320 65.47 16.12 19.53
CA LYS A 320 66.16 15.18 20.45
C LYS A 320 65.12 14.41 21.28
N LEU A 321 65.10 13.07 21.20
CA LEU A 321 65.71 12.12 22.16
C LEU A 321 65.29 12.37 23.61
N ILE A 322 64.68 11.37 24.26
CA ILE A 322 64.90 10.97 25.67
C ILE A 322 64.20 9.62 25.94
N ASP A 323 65.05 8.63 26.18
CA ASP A 323 65.09 7.66 27.28
C ASP A 323 64.00 6.60 27.49
N ASN A 324 64.44 5.37 27.16
CA ASN A 324 64.26 4.19 27.99
C ASN A 324 64.66 4.48 29.45
N LEU A 325 63.68 4.50 30.37
CA LEU A 325 63.95 4.24 31.77
C LEU A 325 63.02 3.13 32.28
N SER A 326 63.67 2.09 32.78
CA SER A 326 63.12 0.93 33.45
C SER A 326 62.22 1.30 34.62
N LEU A 327 60.99 0.75 34.66
CA LEU A 327 60.25 0.62 35.91
C LEU A 327 60.43 -0.80 36.47
N GLN A 328 60.99 -0.83 37.68
CA GLN A 328 61.36 -1.99 38.46
C GLN A 328 60.16 -2.89 38.78
N GLN A 329 60.39 -4.20 38.62
CA GLN A 329 59.50 -5.26 39.06
C GLN A 329 59.35 -5.22 40.59
N SER A 330 58.17 -4.86 41.07
CA SER A 330 57.75 -5.13 42.44
C SER A 330 57.37 -6.61 42.54
N GLN A 331 58.06 -7.35 43.40
CA GLN A 331 57.78 -8.72 43.77
C GLN A 331 56.39 -8.81 44.43
N VAL A 332 55.38 -9.23 43.66
CA VAL A 332 54.05 -9.55 44.21
C VAL A 332 54.11 -10.97 44.78
N TYR A 333 53.95 -11.07 46.09
CA TYR A 333 53.81 -12.33 46.84
C TYR A 333 52.74 -13.23 46.18
N ASN A 334 53.15 -14.44 45.77
CA ASN A 334 52.28 -15.44 45.15
C ASN A 334 51.88 -16.51 46.18
N PRO A 335 50.60 -16.59 46.59
CA PRO A 335 50.14 -17.50 47.65
C PRO A 335 50.11 -18.99 47.24
N LEU A 336 50.53 -19.33 46.03
CA LEU A 336 50.59 -20.72 45.54
C LEU A 336 51.96 -21.40 45.72
N THR A 337 53.02 -20.66 46.09
CA THR A 337 54.38 -21.21 46.20
C THR A 337 55.07 -21.00 47.55
N ASN A 338 54.45 -20.32 48.53
CA ASN A 338 55.05 -20.14 49.86
C ASN A 338 53.98 -20.02 50.99
N PRO A 339 53.55 -21.14 51.62
CA PRO A 339 52.48 -21.11 52.63
C PRO A 339 53.00 -20.64 54.00
N ASN A 340 52.23 -19.76 54.65
CA ASN A 340 52.45 -19.29 56.01
C ASN A 340 52.13 -20.42 57.03
N PRO A 341 53.02 -20.75 57.98
CA PRO A 341 52.85 -21.89 58.88
C PRO A 341 51.69 -21.78 59.91
N ASN A 342 50.96 -20.66 59.99
CA ASN A 342 49.89 -20.45 60.99
C ASN A 342 48.48 -20.21 60.41
N GLN A 343 48.19 -20.60 59.16
CA GLN A 343 46.83 -20.54 58.62
C GLN A 343 46.12 -21.90 58.73
N ILE A 344 45.02 -21.91 59.48
CA ILE A 344 44.10 -23.05 59.64
C ILE A 344 43.59 -23.48 58.25
N GLN A 345 43.97 -24.69 57.84
CA GLN A 345 43.52 -25.28 56.58
C GLN A 345 42.09 -25.81 56.70
N ASN A 346 41.25 -25.44 55.73
CA ASN A 346 39.88 -25.88 55.59
C ASN A 346 39.81 -27.41 55.34
N PRO A 347 39.11 -28.21 56.17
CA PRO A 347 39.18 -29.68 56.13
C PRO A 347 38.65 -30.33 54.84
N TYR A 348 38.03 -29.57 53.95
CA TYR A 348 37.52 -30.06 52.66
C TYR A 348 38.59 -30.23 51.57
N ILE A 349 39.77 -29.62 51.71
CA ILE A 349 40.86 -29.71 50.72
C ILE A 349 41.67 -31.02 50.89
N LEU A 350 41.84 -31.51 52.13
CA LEU A 350 42.57 -32.75 52.42
C LEU A 350 41.81 -34.02 51.96
N ARG A 351 40.49 -33.94 51.76
CA ARG A 351 39.68 -35.09 51.31
C ARG A 351 39.85 -35.40 49.81
N GLN A 352 40.37 -34.47 49.00
CA GLN A 352 40.52 -34.66 47.55
C GLN A 352 41.90 -35.13 47.09
N LEU A 353 42.91 -35.12 47.95
CA LEU A 353 44.28 -35.53 47.61
C LEU A 353 44.62 -36.99 47.99
N GLY A 354 43.64 -37.80 48.40
CA GLY A 354 43.78 -39.26 48.44
C GLY A 354 44.86 -39.80 49.38
N LEU A 355 45.31 -39.02 50.37
CA LEU A 355 46.25 -39.47 51.40
C LEU A 355 45.49 -39.74 52.69
N ASN A 356 44.84 -40.90 52.75
CA ASN A 356 44.61 -41.61 54.01
C ASN A 356 44.57 -43.11 53.73
N LYS A 357 45.70 -43.77 54.00
CA LYS A 357 45.73 -45.20 54.26
C LYS A 357 45.32 -45.41 55.72
N GLN A 358 44.52 -46.45 55.92
CA GLN A 358 44.14 -47.09 57.19
C GLN A 358 42.96 -46.52 57.98
N ASN A 359 41.90 -47.34 57.92
CA ASN A 359 41.10 -47.89 59.01
C ASN A 359 40.00 -47.05 59.68
N HIS A 360 38.88 -47.77 59.75
CA HIS A 360 37.72 -47.64 60.65
C HIS A 360 36.92 -46.36 60.60
N LEU A 361 35.65 -46.52 60.21
CA LEU A 361 34.46 -45.88 60.79
C LEU A 361 33.27 -46.73 60.31
N GLN A 362 32.66 -47.56 61.14
CA GLN A 362 31.58 -47.20 62.09
C GLN A 362 30.61 -46.16 61.52
N SER A 363 29.37 -46.61 61.34
CA SER A 363 28.20 -45.80 61.06
C SER A 363 27.98 -44.75 62.16
N PRO A 364 27.37 -43.60 61.82
CA PRO A 364 26.03 -43.39 62.35
C PRO A 364 25.04 -42.67 61.41
N GLN A 365 23.79 -43.12 61.53
CA GLN A 365 22.51 -42.40 61.56
C GLN A 365 22.30 -41.05 60.82
N GLN A 366 21.19 -41.09 60.07
CA GLN A 366 20.10 -40.11 60.02
C GLN A 366 20.42 -38.62 59.81
N SER A 367 20.09 -38.17 58.61
CA SER A 367 19.45 -36.86 58.42
C SER A 367 18.48 -36.96 57.25
N GLN A 368 17.19 -37.00 57.58
CA GLN A 368 16.06 -36.95 56.66
C GLN A 368 16.13 -35.68 55.81
N SER A 369 16.12 -35.83 54.48
CA SER A 369 15.96 -34.69 53.57
C SER A 369 14.48 -34.30 53.52
N LYS A 370 14.24 -33.06 53.93
CA LYS A 370 12.95 -32.37 54.02
C LYS A 370 12.51 -31.87 52.63
N LEU A 371 12.37 -32.79 51.67
CA LEU A 371 12.02 -32.46 50.28
C LEU A 371 11.22 -33.57 49.57
N ALA A 372 10.38 -34.27 50.34
CA ALA A 372 9.34 -35.17 49.83
C ALA A 372 8.03 -34.90 50.57
N GLN A 373 7.53 -33.68 50.48
CA GLN A 373 6.17 -33.30 50.92
C GLN A 373 5.59 -32.28 49.94
N LEU A 374 5.46 -32.69 48.68
CA LEU A 374 4.58 -32.05 47.71
C LEU A 374 4.16 -33.10 46.67
N GLY A 375 3.16 -33.92 47.02
CA GLY A 375 2.73 -35.02 46.18
C GLY A 375 1.82 -36.03 46.87
N GLN A 376 0.96 -35.59 47.80
CA GLN A 376 -0.20 -36.37 48.21
C GLN A 376 -1.45 -35.50 48.00
N SER A 377 -1.94 -35.50 46.76
CA SER A 377 -3.30 -35.09 46.47
C SER A 377 -4.25 -36.22 46.86
N SER A 378 -4.91 -36.06 48.00
CA SER A 378 -6.08 -36.83 48.39
C SER A 378 -7.26 -36.44 47.48
N LEU A 379 -7.62 -37.33 46.57
CA LEU A 379 -8.93 -37.34 45.92
C LEU A 379 -9.40 -38.79 45.83
N PHE A 380 -9.63 -39.41 46.99
CA PHE A 380 -10.60 -40.48 47.18
C PHE A 380 -10.96 -40.55 48.67
N LYS A 381 -12.22 -40.15 48.94
CA LYS A 381 -12.98 -40.09 50.21
C LYS A 381 -12.67 -38.97 51.19
#